data_AF-A0A1R1LT87-F1
#
_entry.id   AF-A0A1R1LT87-F1
#
_cell.length_a   1.000
_cell.length_b   1.000
_cell.length_c   1.000
_cell.angle_alpha   90.00
_cell.angle_beta   90.00
_cell.angle_gamma   90.00
#
_symmetry.space_group_name_H-M   'P 1'
#
loop_
_entity.id
_entity.type
_entity.pdbx_description
1 polymer ?
#
loop_
_entity_poly.entity_id
_entity_poly.type
_entity_poly.pdbx_seq_one_letter_code
_entity_poly.pdbx_strand_id
1 'polypeptide(L)'
;MKLLQTLLFSLSLTLSLISAAEGLKGEQPGDDFRQTANRYMEKSNQAFGKARSSQGETRKNYQRMGFLYEEMAAIKRRAARLADKNRWQDISWERYHSLEKEMLQLRSTLLSLGKPSLKKTL
;
A
#
# COMPACT_ATOMS: atom_id res chain seq x y z
N MET A 1 23.40 -26.55 63.29
CA MET A 1 23.39 -27.13 61.93
C MET A 1 22.00 -26.98 61.30
N LYS A 2 21.66 -25.79 60.80
CA LYS A 2 20.44 -25.51 60.04
C LYS A 2 20.77 -24.49 58.95
N LEU A 3 21.63 -24.86 58.01
CA LEU A 3 22.07 -24.02 56.89
C LEU A 3 22.21 -24.85 55.61
N LEU A 4 21.32 -25.82 55.38
CA LEU A 4 21.42 -26.76 54.26
C LEU A 4 20.08 -27.04 53.55
N GLN A 5 19.13 -26.10 53.57
CA GLN A 5 17.82 -26.30 52.93
C GLN A 5 17.33 -25.14 52.05
N THR A 6 18.17 -24.14 51.77
CA THR A 6 17.81 -22.98 50.93
C THR A 6 18.64 -22.87 49.65
N LEU A 7 19.07 -24.00 49.10
CA LEU A 7 19.91 -24.05 47.89
C LEU A 7 19.42 -25.07 46.85
N LEU A 8 18.09 -25.27 46.77
CA LEU A 8 17.42 -26.12 45.78
C LEU A 8 16.20 -25.40 45.19
N PHE A 9 16.39 -24.14 44.75
CA PHE A 9 15.34 -23.38 44.07
C PHE A 9 15.89 -22.52 42.92
N SER A 10 16.96 -22.97 42.26
CA SER A 10 17.62 -22.20 41.20
C SER A 10 18.13 -23.09 40.06
N LEU A 11 17.33 -24.02 39.55
CA LEU A 11 17.73 -24.78 38.37
C LEU A 11 16.55 -25.33 37.55
N SER A 12 15.59 -24.48 37.19
CA SER A 12 14.51 -24.86 36.26
C SER A 12 13.92 -23.68 35.51
N LEU A 13 14.76 -22.78 34.97
CA LEU A 13 14.27 -21.70 34.11
C LEU A 13 15.25 -21.27 33.01
N THR A 14 15.96 -22.19 32.36
CA THR A 14 16.84 -21.81 31.24
C THR A 14 16.87 -22.88 30.15
N LEU A 15 15.73 -23.35 29.63
CA LEU A 15 15.78 -24.15 28.39
C LEU A 15 14.45 -24.24 27.60
N SER A 16 13.76 -23.12 27.37
CA SER A 16 12.57 -23.11 26.47
C SER A 16 12.55 -21.94 25.49
N LEU A 17 13.71 -21.46 25.06
CA LEU A 17 13.81 -20.44 24.01
C LEU A 17 14.89 -20.83 22.98
N ILE A 18 14.84 -22.07 22.48
CA ILE A 18 15.27 -22.30 21.10
C ILE A 18 14.10 -21.82 20.27
N SER A 19 14.09 -20.51 20.01
CA SER A 19 13.22 -19.89 19.03
C SER A 19 13.27 -20.74 17.78
N ALA A 20 12.11 -21.22 17.36
CA ALA A 20 11.87 -21.70 16.03
C ALA A 20 12.27 -20.56 15.07
N ALA A 21 13.53 -20.57 14.64
CA ALA A 21 13.99 -19.90 13.44
C ALA A 21 13.50 -20.72 12.23
N GLU A 22 12.19 -20.97 12.19
CA GLU A 22 11.52 -21.40 10.97
C GLU A 22 11.57 -20.18 10.06
N GLY A 23 12.43 -20.26 9.05
CA GLY A 23 12.73 -19.17 8.15
C GLY A 23 11.48 -18.48 7.63
N LEU A 24 11.21 -17.29 8.15
CA LEU A 24 10.66 -16.22 7.33
C LEU A 24 11.63 -16.11 6.15
N LYS A 25 11.22 -16.60 4.98
CA LYS A 25 11.88 -16.22 3.72
C LYS A 25 11.93 -14.70 3.74
N GLY A 26 13.08 -14.15 4.11
CA GLY A 26 13.22 -12.74 4.43
C GLY A 26 12.71 -11.93 3.25
N GLU A 27 11.65 -11.15 3.46
CA GLU A 27 11.17 -10.24 2.43
C GLU A 27 12.34 -9.37 1.98
N GLN A 28 12.58 -9.35 0.68
CA GLN A 28 13.67 -8.54 0.15
C GLN A 28 13.29 -7.06 0.32
N PRO A 29 14.25 -6.18 0.63
CA PRO A 29 14.02 -4.75 0.62
C PRO A 29 13.26 -4.34 -0.65
N GLY A 30 12.13 -3.64 -0.49
CA GLY A 30 11.34 -3.16 -1.62
C GLY A 30 10.27 -4.12 -2.16
N ASP A 31 10.10 -5.33 -1.61
CA ASP A 31 9.01 -6.24 -1.98
C ASP A 31 7.63 -5.61 -1.79
N ASP A 32 7.40 -4.92 -0.68
CA ASP A 32 6.17 -4.16 -0.44
C ASP A 32 5.90 -3.10 -1.51
N PHE A 33 6.96 -2.43 -1.97
CA PHE A 33 6.83 -1.45 -3.05
C PHE A 33 6.49 -2.13 -4.37
N ARG A 34 7.08 -3.28 -4.68
CA ARG A 34 6.73 -4.09 -5.88
C ARG A 34 5.27 -4.54 -5.83
N GLN A 35 4.84 -5.12 -4.71
CA GLN A 35 3.46 -5.55 -4.52
C GLN A 35 2.48 -4.37 -4.64
N THR A 36 2.80 -3.23 -4.03
CA THR A 36 1.97 -2.02 -4.12
C THR A 36 1.89 -1.48 -5.55
N ALA A 37 2.99 -1.50 -6.30
CA ALA A 37 2.98 -1.09 -7.70
C ALA A 37 2.04 -1.97 -8.54
N ASN A 38 2.04 -3.29 -8.31
CA ASN A 38 1.14 -4.22 -9.00
C ASN A 38 -0.33 -3.92 -8.68
N ARG A 39 -0.66 -3.70 -7.40
CA ARG A 39 -2.02 -3.29 -6.99
C ARG A 39 -2.45 -1.98 -7.66
N TYR A 40 -1.54 -1.03 -7.88
CA TYR A 40 -1.87 0.18 -8.63
C TYR A 40 -2.11 -0.09 -10.11
N MET A 41 -1.33 -0.96 -10.75
CA MET A 41 -1.61 -1.36 -12.14
C MET A 41 -2.96 -2.05 -12.29
N GLU A 42 -3.34 -2.91 -11.35
CA GLU A 42 -4.68 -3.52 -11.32
C GLU A 42 -5.78 -2.45 -11.23
N LYS A 43 -5.62 -1.47 -10.34
CA LYS A 43 -6.55 -0.33 -10.21
C LYS A 43 -6.57 0.54 -11.47
N SER A 44 -5.44 0.74 -12.13
CA SER A 44 -5.36 1.43 -13.42
C SER A 44 -6.20 0.71 -14.47
N ASN A 45 -6.00 -0.61 -14.62
CA ASN A 45 -6.75 -1.44 -15.55
C ASN A 45 -8.26 -1.39 -15.27
N GLN A 46 -8.66 -1.44 -14.01
CA GLN A 46 -10.07 -1.29 -13.61
C GLN A 46 -10.63 0.09 -13.97
N ALA A 47 -9.87 1.17 -13.75
CA ALA A 47 -10.29 2.52 -14.10
C ALA A 47 -10.46 2.68 -15.62
N PHE A 48 -9.51 2.17 -16.43
CA PHE A 48 -9.66 2.15 -17.88
C PHE A 48 -10.81 1.26 -18.35
N GLY A 49 -11.07 0.14 -17.68
CA GLY A 49 -12.26 -0.68 -17.90
C GLY A 49 -13.54 0.13 -17.74
N LYS A 50 -13.69 0.86 -16.63
CA LYS A 50 -14.83 1.74 -16.38
C LYS A 50 -14.92 2.89 -17.38
N ALA A 51 -13.78 3.44 -17.81
CA ALA A 51 -13.75 4.49 -18.83
C ALA A 51 -14.35 4.01 -20.16
N ARG A 52 -14.07 2.77 -20.58
CA ARG A 52 -14.61 2.21 -21.84
C ARG A 52 -16.13 2.08 -21.82
N SER A 53 -16.72 1.80 -20.66
CA SER A 53 -18.17 1.71 -20.47
C SER A 53 -18.83 3.04 -20.09
N SER A 54 -18.08 4.14 -20.03
CA SER A 54 -18.57 5.46 -19.64
C SER A 54 -18.58 6.43 -20.82
N GLN A 55 -19.29 7.54 -20.67
CA GLN A 55 -19.33 8.63 -21.66
C GLN A 55 -19.08 9.99 -21.00
N GLY A 56 -18.84 11.00 -21.84
CA GLY A 56 -18.67 12.39 -21.41
C GLY A 56 -17.60 12.56 -20.33
N GLU A 57 -17.93 13.37 -19.33
CA GLU A 57 -17.00 13.73 -18.26
C GLU A 57 -16.64 12.53 -17.36
N THR A 58 -17.57 11.60 -17.16
CA THR A 58 -17.31 10.35 -16.41
C THR A 58 -16.21 9.52 -17.07
N ARG A 59 -16.21 9.41 -18.41
CA ARG A 59 -15.15 8.71 -19.15
C ARG A 59 -13.79 9.38 -18.95
N LYS A 60 -13.71 10.70 -19.09
CA LYS A 60 -12.46 11.46 -18.92
C LYS A 60 -11.89 11.30 -17.52
N ASN A 61 -12.74 11.38 -16.49
CA ASN A 61 -12.32 11.21 -15.10
C ASN A 61 -11.78 9.80 -14.83
N TYR A 62 -12.43 8.76 -15.35
CA TYR A 62 -11.90 7.39 -15.22
C TYR A 62 -10.59 7.18 -16.00
N GLN A 63 -10.43 7.77 -17.18
CA GLN A 63 -9.16 7.74 -17.92
C GLN A 63 -8.05 8.41 -17.10
N ARG A 64 -8.33 9.59 -16.53
CA ARG A 64 -7.37 10.30 -15.68
C ARG A 64 -7.00 9.50 -14.45
N MET A 65 -7.97 8.87 -13.77
CA MET A 65 -7.69 7.97 -12.65
C MET A 65 -6.76 6.81 -13.05
N GLY A 66 -6.95 6.23 -14.25
CA GLY A 66 -6.07 5.20 -14.79
C GLY A 66 -4.61 5.68 -14.86
N PHE A 67 -4.37 6.81 -15.52
CA PHE A 67 -3.04 7.39 -15.64
C PHE A 67 -2.40 7.73 -14.29
N LEU A 68 -3.16 8.29 -13.34
CA LEU A 68 -2.63 8.57 -12.00
C LEU A 68 -2.17 7.30 -11.29
N TYR A 69 -2.92 6.20 -11.41
CA TYR A 69 -2.48 4.92 -10.85
C TYR A 69 -1.20 4.39 -11.50
N GLU A 70 -1.02 4.56 -12.80
CA GLU A 70 0.24 4.20 -13.48
C GLU A 70 1.42 5.02 -12.96
N GLU A 71 1.24 6.33 -12.76
CA GLU A 71 2.28 7.18 -12.17
C GLU A 71 2.62 6.75 -10.73
N MET A 72 1.61 6.44 -9.91
CA MET A 72 1.84 5.93 -8.55
C MET A 72 2.58 4.59 -8.57
N ALA A 73 2.23 3.69 -9.51
CA ALA A 73 2.94 2.42 -9.70
C ALA A 73 4.40 2.64 -10.10
N ALA A 74 4.68 3.59 -10.99
CA ALA A 74 6.03 3.94 -11.42
C ALA A 74 6.89 4.46 -10.25
N ILE A 75 6.32 5.31 -9.37
CA ILE A 75 7.01 5.78 -8.17
C ILE A 75 7.31 4.62 -7.22
N LYS A 76 6.36 3.71 -6.98
CA LYS A 76 6.59 2.54 -6.13
C LYS A 76 7.65 1.60 -6.72
N ARG A 77 7.67 1.36 -8.03
CA ARG A 77 8.77 0.61 -8.68
C ARG A 77 10.13 1.29 -8.54
N ARG A 78 10.18 2.63 -8.60
CA ARG A 78 11.42 3.38 -8.34
C ARG A 78 11.85 3.24 -6.87
N ALA A 79 10.92 3.33 -5.94
CA ALA A 79 11.17 3.11 -4.51
C ALA A 79 11.70 1.70 -4.24
N ALA A 80 11.14 0.66 -4.88
CA ALA A 80 11.65 -0.71 -4.82
C ALA A 80 13.13 -0.78 -5.24
N ARG A 81 13.47 -0.23 -6.40
CA ARG A 81 14.85 -0.23 -6.92
C ARG A 81 15.84 0.54 -6.04
N LEU A 82 15.37 1.53 -5.28
CA LEU A 82 16.19 2.28 -4.32
C LEU A 82 16.36 1.48 -3.02
N ALA A 83 15.28 0.86 -2.53
CA ALA A 83 15.30 -0.03 -1.38
C ALA A 83 16.20 -1.26 -1.60
N ASP A 84 16.14 -1.89 -2.79
CA ASP A 84 17.05 -2.97 -3.20
C ASP A 84 18.54 -2.57 -3.07
N LYS A 85 18.83 -1.26 -3.16
CA LYS A 85 20.17 -0.67 -3.05
C LYS A 85 20.47 -0.05 -1.68
N ASN A 86 19.60 -0.25 -0.68
CA ASN A 86 19.66 0.40 0.63
C ASN A 86 19.68 1.95 0.58
N ARG A 87 19.16 2.54 -0.49
CA ARG A 87 19.09 4.00 -0.71
C ARG A 87 17.74 4.57 -0.25
N TRP A 88 17.36 4.28 0.99
CA TRP A 88 16.06 4.65 1.56
C TRP A 88 15.82 6.17 1.58
N GLN A 89 16.87 6.93 1.90
CA GLN A 89 16.89 8.39 1.95
C GLN A 89 16.66 9.07 0.60
N ASP A 90 16.88 8.36 -0.51
CA ASP A 90 16.73 8.90 -1.86
C ASP A 90 15.30 8.72 -2.41
N ILE A 91 14.43 8.08 -1.64
CA ILE A 91 13.02 7.89 -2.01
C ILE A 91 12.26 9.20 -1.70
N SER A 92 11.87 9.91 -2.76
CA SER A 92 10.97 11.07 -2.63
C SER A 92 9.50 10.66 -2.80
N TRP A 93 8.66 11.15 -1.88
CA TRP A 93 7.21 10.92 -1.86
C TRP A 93 6.38 12.14 -2.27
N GLU A 94 7.03 13.27 -2.59
CA GLU A 94 6.33 14.52 -2.90
C GLU A 94 5.34 14.37 -4.05
N ARG A 95 5.82 13.85 -5.19
CA ARG A 95 4.96 13.59 -6.35
C ARG A 95 3.87 12.58 -6.01
N TYR A 96 4.20 11.55 -5.24
CA TYR A 96 3.23 10.53 -4.84
C TYR A 96 2.05 11.14 -4.05
N HIS A 97 2.33 12.00 -3.07
CA HIS A 97 1.27 12.68 -2.31
C HIS A 97 0.47 13.69 -3.13
N SER A 98 1.09 14.36 -4.10
CA SER A 98 0.37 15.20 -5.06
C SER A 98 -0.63 14.37 -5.87
N LEU A 99 -0.24 13.18 -6.33
CA LEU A 99 -1.13 12.26 -7.05
C LEU A 99 -2.27 11.74 -6.16
N GLU A 100 -2.02 11.46 -4.88
CA GLU A 100 -3.08 11.07 -3.94
C GLU A 100 -4.13 12.16 -3.79
N LYS A 101 -3.72 13.44 -3.69
CA LYS A 101 -4.65 14.56 -3.61
C LYS A 101 -5.51 14.68 -4.88
N GLU A 102 -4.89 14.56 -6.05
CA GLU A 102 -5.62 14.59 -7.33
C GLU A 102 -6.60 13.41 -7.45
N MET A 103 -6.17 12.21 -7.03
CA MET A 103 -7.03 11.02 -7.00
C MET A 103 -8.24 11.20 -6.09
N LEU A 104 -8.07 11.82 -4.91
CA LEU A 104 -9.17 12.10 -3.98
C LEU A 104 -10.18 13.08 -4.59
N GLN A 105 -9.70 14.13 -5.26
CA GLN A 105 -10.56 15.09 -5.95
C GLN A 105 -11.37 14.41 -7.06
N LEU A 106 -10.74 13.59 -7.92
CA LEU A 106 -11.42 12.86 -8.99
C LEU A 106 -12.49 11.90 -8.45
N ARG A 107 -12.20 11.20 -7.35
CA ARG A 107 -13.16 10.32 -6.68
C ARG A 107 -14.37 11.09 -6.18
N SER A 108 -14.15 12.25 -5.56
CA SER A 108 -15.24 13.14 -5.12
C SER A 108 -16.10 13.60 -6.30
N THR A 109 -15.47 14.02 -7.41
CA THR A 109 -16.17 14.41 -8.64
C THR A 109 -17.01 13.27 -9.19
N LEU A 110 -16.45 12.07 -9.33
CA LEU A 110 -17.21 10.90 -9.81
C LEU A 110 -18.39 10.52 -8.91
N LEU A 111 -18.24 10.64 -7.59
CA LEU A 111 -19.35 10.43 -6.64
C LEU A 111 -20.45 11.47 -6.82
N SER A 112 -20.09 12.73 -7.10
CA SER A 112 -21.08 13.80 -7.35
C SER A 112 -21.84 13.60 -8.66
N LEU A 113 -21.18 13.10 -9.71
CA LEU A 113 -21.80 12.81 -11.01
C LEU A 113 -22.77 11.63 -10.97
N GLY A 114 -22.58 10.70 -10.03
CA GLY A 114 -23.43 9.51 -9.87
C GLY A 114 -24.70 9.73 -9.03
N LYS A 115 -24.87 10.89 -8.38
CA LYS A 115 -26.08 11.18 -7.59
C LYS A 115 -27.19 11.70 -8.53
N PRO A 116 -28.35 11.03 -8.64
CA PRO A 116 -29.47 11.59 -9.39
C PRO A 116 -29.90 12.90 -8.74
N SER A 117 -30.02 13.98 -9.53
CA SER A 117 -30.54 15.24 -9.00
C SER A 117 -31.98 15.02 -8.57
N LEU A 118 -32.25 15.03 -7.27
CA LEU A 118 -33.59 15.22 -6.72
C LEU A 118 -34.03 16.65 -7.03
N LYS A 119 -34.31 16.95 -8.30
CA LYS A 119 -35.09 18.14 -8.64
C LYS A 119 -36.50 17.84 -8.15
N LYS A 120 -36.88 18.47 -7.05
CA LYS A 120 -38.27 18.57 -6.59
C LYS A 120 -39.12 18.98 -7.79
N THR A 121 -39.99 18.08 -8.22
CA THR A 121 -41.17 18.44 -9.02
C THR A 121 -41.97 19.43 -8.16
N LEU A 122 -42.08 20.66 -8.63
CA LEU A 122 -43.01 21.65 -8.10
C LEU A 122 -44.42 21.30 -8.56
#